data_AF-A0A2H6LFI7-F1
#
_entry.id   AF-A0A2H6LFI7-F1
#
_cell.length_a   1.000
_cell.length_b   1.000
_cell.length_c   1.000
_cell.angle_alpha   90.00
_cell.angle_beta   90.00
_cell.angle_gamma   90.00
#
_symmetry.space_group_name_H-M   'P 1'
#
loop_
_entity.id
_entity.type
_entity.pdbx_description
1 polymer ?
#
loop_
_entity_poly.entity_id
_entity_poly.type
_entity_poly.pdbx_seq_one_letter_code
_entity_poly.pdbx_strand_id
1 'polypeptide(L)'
;MVQASDPYVKTVLSLTGNPEQGNAIFQINCAGCHGWQADGRVGPSLQAVSKRKSRYKLIHQVISGETPPMPKFQPSTQEMADLLSFLETL
;
A
#
# COMPACT_ATOMS: atom_id res chain seq x y z
N MET A 1 -6.41 -10.72 12.67
CA MET A 1 -5.63 -11.44 11.63
C MET A 1 -6.39 -11.33 10.32
N VAL A 2 -5.90 -10.52 9.37
CA VAL A 2 -6.49 -10.44 8.02
C VAL A 2 -6.03 -11.68 7.27
N GLN A 3 -6.91 -12.65 7.04
CA GLN A 3 -6.58 -13.85 6.27
C GLN A 3 -6.68 -13.57 4.76
N ALA A 4 -5.97 -14.33 3.92
CA ALA A 4 -6.09 -14.20 2.46
C ALA A 4 -7.51 -14.47 1.93
N SER A 5 -8.35 -15.12 2.72
CA SER A 5 -9.78 -15.34 2.50
C SER A 5 -10.66 -14.12 2.82
N ASP A 6 -10.09 -13.04 3.35
CA ASP A 6 -10.81 -11.81 3.65
C ASP A 6 -11.46 -11.24 2.36
N PRO A 7 -12.78 -10.99 2.35
CA PRO A 7 -13.48 -10.44 1.19
C PRO A 7 -12.85 -9.15 0.64
N TYR A 8 -12.30 -8.31 1.51
CA TYR A 8 -11.61 -7.09 1.12
C TYR A 8 -10.36 -7.42 0.30
N VAL A 9 -9.48 -8.26 0.84
CA VAL A 9 -8.23 -8.69 0.20
C VAL A 9 -8.52 -9.34 -1.15
N LYS A 10 -9.50 -10.26 -1.20
CA LYS A 10 -9.88 -10.95 -2.43
C LYS A 10 -10.35 -9.96 -3.51
N THR A 11 -11.15 -8.97 -3.13
CA THR A 11 -11.66 -7.95 -4.04
C THR A 11 -10.50 -7.09 -4.57
N VAL A 12 -9.67 -6.54 -3.68
CA VAL A 12 -8.49 -5.74 -4.06
C VAL A 12 -7.60 -6.48 -5.08
N LEU A 13 -7.30 -7.75 -4.82
CA LEU A 13 -6.43 -8.54 -5.70
C LEU A 13 -7.05 -8.86 -7.06
N SER A 14 -8.38 -8.83 -7.18
CA SER A 14 -9.11 -9.04 -8.43
C SER A 14 -9.28 -7.77 -9.28
N LEU A 15 -9.07 -6.59 -8.68
CA LEU A 15 -9.22 -5.31 -9.37
C LEU A 15 -7.94 -4.95 -10.14
N THR A 16 -8.12 -4.30 -11.28
CA THR A 16 -7.05 -3.61 -12.00
C THR A 16 -6.90 -2.22 -11.39
N GLY A 17 -5.70 -1.88 -10.94
CA GLY A 17 -5.43 -0.56 -10.37
C GLY A 17 -4.86 0.42 -11.37
N ASN A 18 -5.06 1.71 -11.12
CA ASN A 18 -4.45 2.81 -11.85
C ASN A 18 -3.25 3.38 -11.06
N PRO A 19 -2.01 3.29 -11.57
CA PRO A 19 -0.83 3.78 -10.86
C PRO A 19 -0.79 5.31 -10.69
N GLU A 20 -1.46 6.09 -11.55
CA GLU A 20 -1.54 7.55 -11.38
C GLU A 20 -2.41 7.92 -10.18
N GLN A 21 -3.56 7.26 -10.05
CA GLN A 21 -4.42 7.38 -8.87
C GLN A 21 -3.70 6.87 -7.61
N GLY A 22 -2.97 5.76 -7.73
CA GLY A 22 -2.16 5.20 -6.65
C GLY A 22 -1.09 6.16 -6.15
N ASN A 23 -0.42 6.87 -7.07
CA ASN A 23 0.54 7.92 -6.72
C ASN A 23 -0.15 9.05 -5.94
N ALA A 24 -1.31 9.54 -6.38
CA ALA A 24 -2.04 10.58 -5.67
C ALA A 24 -2.39 10.15 -4.23
N ILE A 25 -2.88 8.92 -4.06
CA ILE A 25 -3.17 8.33 -2.73
C ILE A 25 -1.90 8.26 -1.88
N PHE A 26 -0.78 7.81 -2.48
CA PHE A 26 0.51 7.72 -1.81
C PHE A 26 1.01 9.08 -1.33
N GLN A 27 0.95 10.12 -2.17
CA GLN A 27 1.41 11.46 -1.81
C GLN A 27 0.61 12.05 -0.64
N ILE A 28 -0.71 11.83 -0.62
CA ILE A 28 -1.58 12.36 0.43
C ILE A 28 -1.38 11.61 1.76
N ASN A 29 -1.27 10.27 1.72
CA ASN A 29 -1.38 9.45 2.93
C ASN A 29 -0.06 8.84 3.41
N CYS A 30 0.94 8.68 2.54
CA CYS A 30 2.12 7.85 2.80
C CYS A 30 3.44 8.62 2.70
N ALA A 31 3.54 9.58 1.77
CA ALA A 31 4.77 10.31 1.48
C ALA A 31 5.31 11.13 2.67
N GLY A 32 4.44 11.55 3.60
CA GLY A 32 4.87 12.24 4.82
C GLY A 32 5.91 11.46 5.64
N CYS A 33 5.78 10.13 5.68
CA CYS A 33 6.71 9.25 6.37
C CYS A 33 7.69 8.54 5.42
N HIS A 34 7.23 8.15 4.22
CA HIS A 34 8.02 7.36 3.28
C HIS A 34 8.75 8.19 2.21
N GLY A 35 8.66 9.52 2.25
CA GLY A 35 9.27 10.42 1.28
C GLY A 35 8.42 10.62 0.02
N TRP A 36 8.53 11.79 -0.61
CA TRP A 36 7.81 12.13 -1.86
C TRP A 36 8.22 11.23 -3.03
N GLN A 37 9.46 10.73 -3.01
CA GLN A 37 9.99 9.78 -3.98
C GLN A 37 9.98 8.35 -3.44
N ALA A 38 9.25 8.06 -2.37
CA ALA A 38 9.24 6.76 -1.70
C ALA A 38 10.63 6.26 -1.25
N ASP A 39 11.58 7.18 -1.08
CA ASP A 39 12.99 6.98 -0.73
C ASP A 39 13.22 6.79 0.77
N GLY A 40 12.18 6.99 1.59
CA GLY A 40 12.19 6.80 3.03
C GLY A 40 12.59 8.08 3.78
N ARG A 41 11.97 8.28 4.94
CA ARG A 41 12.29 9.40 5.84
C ARG A 41 12.13 8.95 7.28
N VAL A 42 10.90 8.99 7.78
CA VAL A 42 10.54 8.43 9.09
C VAL A 42 10.28 6.93 8.94
N GLY A 43 9.55 6.56 7.90
CA GLY A 43 9.36 5.18 7.46
C GLY A 43 10.46 4.73 6.50
N PRO A 44 10.63 3.41 6.30
CA PRO A 44 11.63 2.87 5.39
C PRO A 44 11.34 3.23 3.93
N SER A 45 12.36 3.13 3.08
CA SER A 45 12.21 3.22 1.63
C SER A 45 11.29 2.12 1.08
N LEU A 46 10.38 2.52 0.20
CA LEU A 46 9.45 1.63 -0.51
C LEU A 46 9.86 1.38 -1.96
N GLN A 47 11.04 1.85 -2.37
CA GLN A 47 11.66 1.48 -3.64
C GLN A 47 11.74 -0.05 -3.76
N ALA A 48 11.34 -0.58 -4.91
CA ALA A 48 11.25 -2.00 -5.20
C ALA A 48 10.53 -2.84 -4.11
N VAL A 49 9.57 -2.26 -3.37
CA VAL A 49 8.88 -2.99 -2.29
C VAL A 49 8.06 -4.16 -2.84
N SER A 50 7.53 -4.03 -4.04
CA SER A 50 6.82 -5.09 -4.79
C SER A 50 7.68 -6.33 -5.05
N LYS A 51 9.01 -6.17 -5.16
CA LYS A 51 9.97 -7.28 -5.28
C LYS A 51 10.24 -7.99 -3.95
N ARG A 52 10.02 -7.32 -2.82
CA ARG A 52 10.31 -7.80 -1.46
C ARG A 52 9.08 -8.32 -0.72
N LYS A 53 7.89 -7.84 -1.08
CA LYS A 53 6.62 -8.18 -0.43
C LYS A 53 5.56 -8.45 -1.50
N SER A 54 4.79 -9.53 -1.30
CA SER A 54 3.62 -9.80 -2.13
C SER A 54 2.53 -8.74 -1.92
N ARG A 55 1.64 -8.58 -2.92
CA ARG A 55 0.46 -7.69 -2.81
C ARG A 55 -0.34 -7.94 -1.53
N TYR A 56 -0.54 -9.21 -1.15
CA TYR A 56 -1.19 -9.56 0.12
C TYR A 56 -0.47 -9.00 1.36
N LYS A 57 0.86 -9.17 1.44
CA LYS A 57 1.65 -8.63 2.57
C LYS A 57 1.62 -7.11 2.61
N LEU A 58 1.57 -6.45 1.45
CA LEU A 58 1.42 -4.99 1.36
C LEU A 58 0.04 -4.54 1.84
N ILE A 59 -1.04 -5.20 1.41
CA ILE A 59 -2.40 -4.92 1.91
C ILE A 59 -2.43 -5.03 3.43
N HIS A 60 -1.92 -6.14 3.98
CA HIS A 60 -1.86 -6.36 5.43
C HIS A 60 -1.07 -5.27 6.16
N GLN A 61 0.08 -4.87 5.62
CA GLN A 61 0.91 -3.81 6.20
C GLN A 61 0.14 -2.50 6.33
N VAL A 62 -0.64 -2.15 5.31
CA VAL A 62 -1.39 -0.89 5.25
C VAL A 62 -2.60 -0.89 6.20
N ILE A 63 -3.31 -2.02 6.33
CA ILE A 63 -4.59 -2.08 7.07
C ILE A 63 -4.52 -2.66 8.47
N SER A 64 -3.38 -3.24 8.88
CA SER A 64 -3.28 -3.90 10.20
C SER A 64 -3.07 -2.91 11.34
N GLY A 65 -2.26 -1.86 11.14
CA GLY A 65 -1.80 -0.98 12.21
C GLY A 65 -0.80 -1.65 13.17
N GLU A 66 -0.23 -2.81 12.80
CA GLU A 66 0.68 -3.60 13.65
C GLU A 66 2.12 -3.06 13.69
N THR A 67 2.43 -1.96 13.00
CA THR A 67 3.79 -1.40 12.91
C THR A 67 3.85 0.07 13.37
N PRO A 68 3.68 0.38 14.67
CA PRO A 68 3.83 1.75 15.16
C PRO A 68 5.22 2.34 14.83
N PRO A 69 5.33 3.63 14.45
CA PRO A 69 4.28 4.65 14.45
C PRO A 69 3.39 4.67 13.18
N MET A 70 3.53 3.71 12.26
CA MET A 70 2.71 3.64 11.04
C MET A 70 1.22 3.45 11.43
N PRO A 71 0.34 4.40 11.10
CA PRO A 71 -1.07 4.30 11.45
C PRO A 71 -1.76 3.22 10.62
N LYS A 72 -2.91 2.75 11.11
CA LYS A 72 -3.82 1.91 10.32
C LYS A 72 -4.54 2.76 9.27
N PHE A 73 -4.47 2.36 8.01
CA PHE A 73 -5.25 2.96 6.93
C PHE A 73 -6.42 2.05 6.54
N GLN A 74 -7.47 2.65 5.97
CA GLN A 74 -8.67 1.93 5.53
C GLN A 74 -9.10 2.41 4.13
N PRO A 75 -8.24 2.30 3.11
CA PRO A 75 -8.62 2.66 1.74
C PRO A 75 -9.72 1.72 1.24
N SER A 76 -10.58 2.21 0.36
CA SER A 76 -11.51 1.37 -0.39
C SER A 76 -10.76 0.30 -1.20
N THR A 77 -11.48 -0.69 -1.70
CA THR A 77 -10.87 -1.80 -2.46
C THR A 77 -10.19 -1.30 -3.74
N GLN A 78 -10.77 -0.32 -4.43
CA GLN A 78 -10.18 0.26 -5.64
C GLN A 78 -8.95 1.12 -5.29
N GLU A 79 -9.03 1.97 -4.26
CA GLU A 79 -7.89 2.80 -3.84
C GLU A 79 -6.69 1.95 -3.42
N MET A 80 -6.91 0.81 -2.76
CA MET A 80 -5.84 -0.12 -2.44
C MET A 80 -5.27 -0.78 -3.70
N ALA A 81 -6.11 -1.15 -4.68
CA ALA A 81 -5.63 -1.72 -5.94
C ALA A 81 -4.78 -0.70 -6.73
N ASP A 82 -5.21 0.56 -6.77
CA ASP A 82 -4.48 1.67 -7.36
C ASP A 82 -3.13 1.90 -6.65
N LEU A 83 -3.14 1.94 -5.31
CA LEU A 83 -1.94 2.08 -4.49
C LEU A 83 -0.93 0.96 -4.76
N LEU A 84 -1.39 -0.30 -4.80
CA LEU A 84 -0.51 -1.43 -5.11
C LEU A 84 0.09 -1.32 -6.52
N SER A 85 -0.69 -0.87 -7.51
CA SER A 85 -0.21 -0.70 -8.88
C SER A 85 0.86 0.40 -8.97
N PHE A 86 0.73 1.46 -8.18
CA PHE A 86 1.79 2.46 -8.03
C PHE A 86 3.04 1.89 -7.36
N LEU A 87 2.89 1.13 -6.27
CA LEU A 87 4.04 0.51 -5.58
C LEU A 87 4.80 -0.50 -6.46
N GLU A 88 4.18 -1.00 -7.53
CA GLU A 88 4.81 -1.85 -8.53
C GLU A 88 5.69 -1.08 -9.54
N THR A 89 5.50 0.25 -9.66
CA THR A 89 6.34 1.11 -10.51
C THR A 89 7.58 1.66 -9.81
N LEU A 90 7.65 1.54 -8.48
CA LEU A 90 8.80 1.87 -7.62
C LEU A 90 9.81 0.71 -7.54
#